data_AF-A0A538QWD7-F1
#
_entry.id   AF-A0A538QWD7-F1
#
_cell.length_a   1.000
_cell.length_b   1.000
_cell.length_c   1.000
_cell.angle_alpha   90.00
_cell.angle_beta   90.00
_cell.angle_gamma   90.00
#
_symmetry.space_group_name_H-M   'P 1'
#
loop_
_entity.id
_entity.type
_entity.pdbx_description
1 polymer ?
#
loop_
_entity_poly.entity_id
_entity_poly.type
_entity_poly.pdbx_seq_one_letter_code
_entity_poly.pdbx_strand_id
1 'polypeptide(L)'
;MSRPISELAERFWSGAVPPGQLWKPTGQVEEMADGVFFLHTFANMTVDAAPVVAAIYTHGHADHALGLPPFLAEARERGRPRPRIVGHRNVAARFARYRRTHGYNALINARQFGIAPTWPQDYDAPDLVYDTTLTFTAGEVGLALTHARGETDDHTWIWWAERRILWTGDQFIWVAPNAGTPQKVQRYAGEWAASLRDMRMREPELLIPGHGVPIVGRARVAQALDDAAEWLETRERETRSRA
;
A
#
# COMPACT_ATOMS: atom_id res chain seq x y z
N MET A 1 -13.73 -10.72 -22.57
CA MET A 1 -14.35 -9.80 -21.59
C MET A 1 -13.59 -8.49 -21.61
N SER A 2 -14.23 -7.35 -21.33
CA SER A 2 -13.54 -6.06 -21.22
C SER A 2 -12.48 -6.13 -20.11
N ARG A 3 -11.29 -5.54 -20.33
CA ARG A 3 -10.18 -5.50 -19.36
C ARG A 3 -9.81 -4.05 -19.02
N PRO A 4 -10.73 -3.31 -18.39
CA PRO A 4 -10.63 -1.87 -18.33
C PRO A 4 -9.51 -1.36 -17.40
N ILE A 5 -9.12 -2.14 -16.38
CA ILE A 5 -8.01 -1.80 -15.49
C ILE A 5 -6.69 -2.08 -16.19
N SER A 6 -6.57 -3.21 -16.89
CA SER A 6 -5.37 -3.50 -17.69
C SER A 6 -5.18 -2.48 -18.82
N GLU A 7 -6.25 -2.09 -19.52
CA GLU A 7 -6.20 -1.03 -20.54
C GLU A 7 -5.77 0.31 -19.94
N LEU A 8 -6.26 0.65 -18.73
CA LEU A 8 -5.82 1.84 -18.03
C LEU A 8 -4.34 1.75 -17.61
N ALA A 9 -3.90 0.59 -17.14
CA ALA A 9 -2.50 0.32 -16.80
C ALA A 9 -1.55 0.51 -18.00
N GLU A 10 -1.93 0.03 -19.19
CA GLU A 10 -1.17 0.28 -20.41
C GLU A 10 -1.07 1.77 -20.73
N ARG A 11 -2.18 2.51 -20.58
CA ARG A 11 -2.19 3.95 -20.84
C ARG A 11 -1.37 4.73 -19.81
N PHE A 12 -1.33 4.31 -18.55
CA PHE A 12 -0.42 4.87 -17.55
C PHE A 12 1.03 4.63 -17.95
N TRP A 13 1.35 3.39 -18.32
CA TRP A 13 2.69 3.00 -18.71
C TRP A 13 3.20 3.76 -19.95
N SER A 14 2.33 3.96 -20.94
CA SER A 14 2.69 4.68 -22.17
C SER A 14 2.68 6.21 -22.03
N GLY A 15 2.39 6.75 -20.85
CA GLY A 15 2.21 8.19 -20.63
C GLY A 15 0.98 8.79 -21.32
N ALA A 16 0.02 7.96 -21.74
CA ALA A 16 -1.23 8.41 -22.37
C ALA A 16 -2.29 8.88 -21.36
N VAL A 17 -2.00 8.77 -20.06
CA VAL A 17 -2.82 9.34 -18.98
C VAL A 17 -2.15 10.60 -18.43
N PRO A 18 -2.84 11.76 -18.45
CA PRO A 18 -2.32 12.97 -17.84
C PRO A 18 -2.10 12.80 -16.32
N PRO A 19 -1.08 13.44 -15.72
CA PRO A 19 -0.76 13.28 -14.30
C PRO A 19 -1.93 13.51 -13.33
N GLY A 20 -2.83 14.46 -13.64
CA GLY A 20 -4.01 14.75 -12.81
C GLY A 20 -5.08 13.65 -12.80
N GLN A 21 -4.96 12.62 -13.65
CA GLN A 21 -5.86 11.48 -13.69
C GLN A 21 -5.29 10.23 -12.98
N LEU A 22 -4.03 10.26 -12.55
CA LEU A 22 -3.35 9.12 -11.92
C LEU A 22 -4.04 8.64 -10.62
N TRP A 23 -4.75 9.55 -9.96
CA TRP A 23 -5.34 9.37 -8.63
C TRP A 23 -6.84 9.14 -8.64
N LYS A 24 -7.47 9.09 -9.82
CA LYS A 24 -8.92 9.02 -9.93
C LYS A 24 -9.38 7.56 -9.84
N PRO A 25 -10.02 7.15 -8.74
CA PRO A 25 -10.58 5.80 -8.65
C PRO A 25 -11.66 5.63 -9.72
N THR A 26 -11.65 4.47 -10.38
CA THR A 26 -12.67 4.15 -11.39
C THR A 26 -13.82 3.32 -10.83
N GLY A 27 -13.61 2.67 -9.67
CA GLY A 27 -14.55 1.71 -9.09
C GLY A 27 -14.67 0.41 -9.89
N GLN A 28 -13.85 0.22 -10.92
CA GLN A 28 -13.85 -0.99 -11.73
C GLN A 28 -13.17 -2.13 -10.99
N VAL A 29 -13.66 -3.35 -11.26
CA VAL A 29 -13.08 -4.61 -10.77
C VAL A 29 -12.59 -5.39 -11.98
N GLU A 30 -11.38 -5.93 -11.88
CA GLU A 30 -10.82 -6.85 -12.88
C GLU A 30 -10.10 -8.00 -12.18
N GLU A 31 -10.28 -9.22 -12.68
CA GLU A 31 -9.50 -10.37 -12.27
C GLU A 31 -8.09 -10.26 -12.90
N MET A 32 -7.08 -10.02 -12.07
CA MET A 32 -5.71 -9.77 -12.52
C MET A 32 -4.86 -11.06 -12.53
N ALA A 33 -5.26 -12.03 -11.72
CA ALA A 33 -4.78 -13.40 -11.74
C ALA A 33 -5.93 -14.31 -11.28
N ASP A 34 -5.85 -15.60 -11.55
CA ASP A 34 -6.89 -16.57 -11.19
C ASP A 34 -7.29 -16.47 -9.70
N GLY A 35 -8.56 -16.14 -9.44
CA GLY A 35 -9.13 -15.92 -8.10
C GLY A 35 -8.72 -14.61 -7.41
N VAL A 36 -7.95 -13.74 -8.09
CA VAL A 36 -7.39 -12.50 -7.55
C VAL A 36 -8.02 -11.31 -8.26
N PHE A 37 -8.94 -10.63 -7.58
CA PHE A 37 -9.64 -9.47 -8.11
C PHE A 37 -9.02 -8.18 -7.59
N PHE A 38 -8.71 -7.28 -8.51
CA PHE A 38 -8.27 -5.93 -8.19
C PHE A 38 -9.44 -4.96 -8.36
N LEU A 39 -9.71 -4.18 -7.31
CA LEU A 39 -10.67 -3.07 -7.34
C LEU A 39 -9.88 -1.76 -7.42
N HIS A 40 -10.08 -0.99 -8.50
CA HIS A 40 -9.41 0.29 -8.70
C HIS A 40 -10.08 1.41 -7.88
N THR A 41 -9.65 1.51 -6.63
CA THR A 41 -10.02 2.52 -5.62
C THR A 41 -8.87 3.51 -5.39
N PHE A 42 -9.04 4.46 -4.45
CA PHE A 42 -7.98 5.42 -4.13
C PHE A 42 -6.78 4.70 -3.52
N ALA A 43 -6.98 3.94 -2.44
CA ALA A 43 -6.04 2.93 -1.96
C ALA A 43 -6.50 1.56 -2.48
N ASN A 44 -5.60 0.81 -3.09
CA ASN A 44 -5.97 -0.39 -3.84
C ASN A 44 -6.39 -1.54 -2.93
N MET A 45 -7.50 -2.19 -3.29
CA MET A 45 -7.99 -3.39 -2.62
C MET A 45 -7.88 -4.59 -3.54
N THR A 46 -7.32 -5.68 -3.04
CA THR A 46 -7.36 -6.99 -3.70
C THR A 46 -8.22 -7.93 -2.88
N VAL A 47 -9.20 -8.56 -3.53
CA VAL A 47 -10.14 -9.48 -2.88
C VAL A 47 -10.15 -10.83 -3.58
N ASP A 48 -10.38 -11.87 -2.78
CA ASP A 48 -10.83 -13.18 -3.24
C ASP A 48 -12.37 -13.21 -3.12
N ALA A 49 -13.05 -13.98 -3.96
CA ALA A 49 -14.51 -14.14 -3.93
C ALA A 49 -15.03 -14.85 -2.66
N ALA A 50 -14.14 -15.40 -1.84
CA ALA A 50 -14.44 -16.00 -0.54
C ALA A 50 -14.80 -14.96 0.56
N PRO A 51 -15.47 -15.37 1.65
CA PRO A 51 -15.65 -14.51 2.82
C PRO A 51 -14.31 -13.95 3.32
N VAL A 52 -14.29 -12.68 3.71
CA VAL A 52 -13.07 -12.05 4.26
C VAL A 52 -12.69 -12.75 5.57
N VAL A 53 -11.56 -13.44 5.57
CA VAL A 53 -11.02 -14.14 6.76
C VAL A 53 -9.89 -13.38 7.44
N ALA A 54 -9.28 -12.44 6.72
CA ALA A 54 -8.23 -11.57 7.25
C ALA A 54 -8.15 -10.25 6.48
N ALA A 55 -7.62 -9.24 7.15
CA ALA A 55 -7.18 -7.98 6.59
C ALA A 55 -5.71 -7.78 6.95
N ILE A 56 -4.87 -7.52 5.95
CA ILE A 56 -3.44 -7.25 6.15
C ILE A 56 -3.24 -5.76 5.93
N TYR A 57 -2.81 -5.04 6.97
CA TYR A 57 -2.42 -3.65 6.83
C TYR A 57 -1.00 -3.58 6.29
N THR A 58 -0.84 -3.04 5.08
CA THR A 58 0.50 -2.71 4.55
C THR A 58 1.18 -1.68 5.44
N HIS A 59 0.43 -0.68 5.93
CA HIS A 59 0.85 0.30 6.93
C HIS A 59 -0.37 1.01 7.53
N GLY A 60 -0.21 1.67 8.67
CA GLY A 60 -1.31 2.26 9.42
C GLY A 60 -1.80 3.62 8.93
N HIS A 61 -1.63 3.95 7.64
CA HIS A 61 -2.22 5.15 7.07
C HIS A 61 -3.75 5.04 6.97
N ALA A 62 -4.43 6.19 7.04
CA ALA A 62 -5.88 6.26 7.16
C ALA A 62 -6.58 5.57 5.97
N ASP A 63 -6.11 5.88 4.77
CA ASP A 63 -6.55 5.33 3.50
C ASP A 63 -6.22 3.85 3.30
N HIS A 64 -5.31 3.27 4.09
CA HIS A 64 -4.91 1.86 3.99
C HIS A 64 -5.49 0.97 5.09
N ALA A 65 -5.80 1.54 6.26
CA ALA A 65 -6.16 0.76 7.45
C ALA A 65 -7.57 1.03 8.00
N LEU A 66 -8.34 1.99 7.44
CA LEU A 66 -9.64 2.39 8.00
C LEU A 66 -10.83 2.01 7.10
N GLY A 67 -10.61 1.23 6.04
CA GLY A 67 -11.66 0.68 5.17
C GLY A 67 -12.30 -0.62 5.70
N LEU A 68 -11.82 -1.15 6.83
CA LEU A 68 -12.22 -2.44 7.37
C LEU A 68 -13.62 -2.50 8.04
N PRO A 69 -14.15 -1.45 8.69
CA PRO A 69 -15.38 -1.53 9.48
C PRO A 69 -16.61 -2.16 8.79
N PRO A 70 -16.90 -1.92 7.50
CA PRO A 70 -18.02 -2.57 6.80
C PRO A 70 -17.90 -4.11 6.79
N PHE A 71 -16.69 -4.65 6.63
CA PHE A 71 -16.45 -6.10 6.63
C PHE A 71 -16.57 -6.72 8.03
N LEU A 72 -16.18 -5.99 9.07
CA LEU A 72 -16.38 -6.42 10.47
C LEU A 72 -17.86 -6.45 10.83
N ALA A 73 -18.61 -5.44 10.37
CA ALA A 73 -20.07 -5.38 10.55
C ALA A 73 -20.75 -6.55 9.84
N GLU A 74 -20.41 -6.79 8.56
CA GLU A 74 -20.95 -7.93 7.81
C GLU A 74 -20.67 -9.26 8.51
N ALA A 75 -19.43 -9.48 8.97
CA ALA A 75 -19.07 -10.71 9.68
C ALA A 75 -19.93 -10.91 10.93
N ARG A 76 -20.12 -9.84 11.73
CA ARG A 76 -20.98 -9.87 12.93
C ARG A 76 -22.45 -10.16 12.57
N GLU A 77 -23.00 -9.44 11.61
CA GLU A 77 -24.41 -9.58 11.19
C GLU A 77 -24.72 -10.97 10.64
N ARG A 78 -23.74 -11.59 9.96
CA ARG A 78 -23.87 -12.95 9.41
C ARG A 78 -23.43 -14.05 10.37
N GLY A 79 -23.07 -13.72 11.62
CA GLY A 79 -22.59 -14.71 12.61
C GLY A 79 -21.30 -15.43 12.20
N ARG A 80 -20.48 -14.79 11.36
CA ARG A 80 -19.18 -15.32 10.89
C ARG A 80 -18.05 -14.92 11.86
N PRO A 81 -16.95 -15.68 11.90
CA PRO A 81 -15.75 -15.26 12.63
C PRO A 81 -15.29 -13.88 12.19
N ARG A 82 -14.89 -13.04 13.15
CA ARG A 82 -14.29 -11.73 12.85
C ARG A 82 -12.99 -11.94 12.03
N PRO A 83 -12.78 -11.21 10.92
CA PRO A 83 -11.52 -11.26 10.18
C PRO A 83 -10.31 -10.98 11.10
N ARG A 84 -9.23 -11.76 10.93
CA ARG A 84 -7.94 -11.48 11.60
C ARG A 84 -7.34 -10.20 11.05
N ILE A 85 -6.80 -9.34 11.90
CA ILE A 85 -6.14 -8.11 11.47
C ILE A 85 -4.64 -8.29 11.65
N VAL A 86 -3.92 -8.34 10.53
CA VAL A 86 -2.48 -8.59 10.50
C VAL A 86 -1.74 -7.28 10.23
N GLY A 87 -0.68 -7.01 10.98
CA GLY A 87 0.14 -5.83 10.74
C GLY A 87 1.43 -5.80 11.55
N HIS A 88 2.36 -4.97 11.12
CA HIS A 88 3.59 -4.74 11.86
C HIS A 88 3.31 -4.05 13.21
N ARG A 89 4.13 -4.31 14.24
CA ARG A 89 3.96 -3.75 15.61
C ARG A 89 3.76 -2.23 15.65
N ASN A 90 4.41 -1.50 14.74
CA ASN A 90 4.36 -0.03 14.74
C ASN A 90 3.03 0.52 14.21
N VAL A 91 2.15 -0.30 13.63
CA VAL A 91 0.79 0.13 13.23
C VAL A 91 0.00 0.58 14.46
N ALA A 92 0.02 -0.21 15.53
CA ALA A 92 -0.66 0.14 16.78
C ALA A 92 -0.06 1.41 17.41
N ALA A 93 1.26 1.55 17.36
CA ALA A 93 1.96 2.74 17.83
C ALA A 93 1.58 4.00 17.02
N ARG A 94 1.44 3.86 15.70
CA ARG A 94 0.94 4.93 14.81
C ARG A 94 -0.48 5.33 15.16
N PHE A 95 -1.41 4.39 15.35
CA PHE A 95 -2.78 4.69 15.74
C PHE A 95 -2.84 5.43 17.08
N ALA A 96 -2.03 5.00 18.06
CA ALA A 96 -1.91 5.71 19.32
C ALA A 96 -1.40 7.15 19.15
N ARG A 97 -0.41 7.38 18.26
CA ARG A 97 0.06 8.72 17.91
C ARG A 97 -1.03 9.54 17.22
N TYR A 98 -1.78 8.96 16.28
CA TYR A 98 -2.85 9.65 15.57
C TYR A 98 -3.97 10.10 16.50
N ARG A 99 -4.37 9.29 17.49
CA ARG A 99 -5.32 9.73 18.52
C ARG A 99 -4.83 10.98 19.27
N ARG A 100 -3.56 11.00 19.69
CA ARG A 100 -2.96 12.16 20.38
C ARG A 100 -2.79 13.39 19.48
N THR A 101 -2.73 13.21 18.16
CA THR A 101 -2.41 14.26 17.19
C THR A 101 -3.56 14.55 16.22
N HIS A 102 -4.78 14.06 16.48
CA HIS A 102 -5.90 14.11 15.53
C HIS A 102 -6.21 15.54 15.06
N GLY A 103 -6.23 16.53 15.97
CA GLY A 103 -6.46 17.93 15.62
C GLY A 103 -5.36 18.52 14.74
N TYR A 104 -4.09 18.17 15.00
CA TYR A 104 -2.98 18.58 14.14
C TYR A 104 -3.10 17.95 12.74
N ASN A 105 -3.36 16.65 12.67
CA ASN A 105 -3.51 15.93 11.41
C ASN A 105 -4.69 16.48 10.58
N ALA A 106 -5.82 16.80 11.21
CA ALA A 106 -6.97 17.45 10.57
C ALA A 106 -6.58 18.78 9.91
N LEU A 107 -5.82 19.63 10.62
CA LEU A 107 -5.41 20.94 10.12
C LEU A 107 -4.40 20.86 8.97
N ILE A 108 -3.38 20.00 9.07
CA ILE A 108 -2.38 19.88 8.00
C ILE A 108 -3.00 19.25 6.74
N ASN A 109 -3.91 18.28 6.86
CA ASN A 109 -4.59 17.69 5.70
C ASN A 109 -5.56 18.69 5.07
N ALA A 110 -6.29 19.47 5.86
CA ALA A 110 -7.14 20.54 5.35
C ALA A 110 -6.34 21.54 4.49
N ARG A 111 -5.15 21.94 4.95
CA ARG A 111 -4.25 22.81 4.19
C ARG A 111 -3.71 22.14 2.93
N GLN A 112 -3.29 20.87 3.02
CA GLN A 112 -2.71 20.14 1.90
C GLN A 112 -3.71 19.91 0.76
N PHE A 113 -4.96 19.60 1.10
CA PHE A 113 -5.97 19.17 0.12
C PHE A 113 -7.08 20.20 -0.12
N GLY A 114 -7.10 21.32 0.61
CA GLY A 114 -8.15 22.34 0.48
C GLY A 114 -9.52 21.85 0.95
N ILE A 115 -9.56 21.02 1.98
CA ILE A 115 -10.79 20.41 2.52
C ILE A 115 -11.08 20.88 3.95
N ALA A 116 -12.29 20.60 4.45
CA ALA A 116 -12.62 20.85 5.86
C ALA A 116 -11.73 20.00 6.80
N PRO A 117 -11.33 20.54 7.97
CA PRO A 117 -10.49 19.83 8.92
C PRO A 117 -11.26 18.67 9.54
N THR A 118 -10.88 17.46 9.16
CA THR A 118 -11.42 16.21 9.71
C THR A 118 -10.31 15.18 9.86
N TRP A 119 -10.41 14.34 10.89
CA TRP A 119 -9.48 13.24 11.11
C TRP A 119 -10.16 12.07 11.83
N PRO A 120 -9.91 10.82 11.41
CA PRO A 120 -10.46 9.64 12.08
C PRO A 120 -9.97 9.49 13.53
N GLN A 121 -10.82 8.96 14.40
CA GLN A 121 -10.47 8.75 15.82
C GLN A 121 -10.55 7.29 16.25
N ASP A 122 -11.34 6.50 15.54
CA ASP A 122 -11.48 5.06 15.75
C ASP A 122 -10.56 4.28 14.82
N TYR A 123 -9.87 3.29 15.37
CA TYR A 123 -8.88 2.49 14.67
C TYR A 123 -8.99 1.04 15.12
N ASP A 124 -9.16 0.11 14.18
CA ASP A 124 -9.09 -1.32 14.43
C ASP A 124 -7.62 -1.77 14.44
N ALA A 125 -7.08 -2.07 15.62
CA ALA A 125 -5.68 -2.50 15.77
C ALA A 125 -5.44 -3.93 15.25
N PRO A 126 -4.23 -4.25 14.76
CA PRO A 126 -3.84 -5.63 14.48
C PRO A 126 -3.95 -6.53 15.72
N ASP A 127 -4.44 -7.75 15.51
CA ASP A 127 -4.44 -8.83 16.51
C ASP A 127 -3.31 -9.83 16.25
N LEU A 128 -2.93 -10.04 14.99
CA LEU A 128 -1.71 -10.75 14.61
C LEU A 128 -0.60 -9.74 14.31
N VAL A 129 0.30 -9.58 15.28
CA VAL A 129 1.40 -8.63 15.24
C VAL A 129 2.72 -9.35 14.94
N TYR A 130 3.56 -8.73 14.10
CA TYR A 130 4.90 -9.21 13.80
C TYR A 130 5.91 -8.07 13.66
N ASP A 131 7.19 -8.43 13.57
CA ASP A 131 8.31 -7.49 13.71
C ASP A 131 9.13 -7.33 12.43
N THR A 132 9.57 -8.44 11.85
CA THR A 132 10.48 -8.43 10.69
C THR A 132 9.83 -9.10 9.50
N THR A 133 9.43 -10.36 9.65
CA THR A 133 8.75 -11.13 8.60
C THR A 133 7.66 -11.99 9.20
N LEU A 134 6.60 -12.24 8.43
CA LEU A 134 5.54 -13.19 8.77
C LEU A 134 5.16 -13.99 7.53
N THR A 135 5.16 -15.32 7.66
CA THR A 135 4.45 -16.17 6.68
C THR A 135 3.00 -16.27 7.13
N PHE A 136 2.11 -15.65 6.38
CA PHE A 136 0.68 -15.67 6.64
C PHE A 136 0.00 -16.70 5.74
N THR A 137 -0.87 -17.52 6.34
CA THR A 137 -1.65 -18.52 5.63
C THR A 137 -3.15 -18.37 5.89
N ALA A 138 -3.93 -18.48 4.82
CA ALA A 138 -5.39 -18.51 4.85
C ALA A 138 -5.90 -19.48 3.78
N GLY A 139 -6.32 -20.69 4.19
CA GLY A 139 -6.64 -21.75 3.24
C GLY A 139 -5.40 -22.12 2.43
N GLU A 140 -5.52 -22.07 1.10
CA GLU A 140 -4.43 -22.34 0.14
C GLU A 140 -3.56 -21.11 -0.15
N VAL A 141 -3.93 -19.94 0.37
CA VAL A 141 -3.19 -18.69 0.18
C VAL A 141 -2.03 -18.63 1.18
N GLY A 142 -0.79 -18.65 0.66
CA GLY A 142 0.45 -18.44 1.40
C GLY A 142 1.12 -17.13 1.00
N LEU A 143 1.27 -16.20 1.95
CA LEU A 143 1.84 -14.87 1.72
C LEU A 143 3.05 -14.66 2.62
N ALA A 144 4.14 -14.16 2.06
CA ALA A 144 5.29 -13.67 2.82
C ALA A 144 5.15 -12.16 3.02
N LEU A 145 5.02 -11.73 4.27
CA LEU A 145 4.98 -10.33 4.66
C LEU A 145 6.38 -9.95 5.16
N THR A 146 6.93 -8.86 4.63
CA THR A 146 8.25 -8.35 5.05
C THR A 146 8.09 -6.91 5.47
N HIS A 147 8.43 -6.63 6.74
CA HIS A 147 8.56 -5.28 7.25
C HIS A 147 9.72 -4.58 6.56
N ALA A 148 9.49 -3.35 6.16
CA ALA A 148 10.54 -2.43 5.74
C ALA A 148 10.15 -1.02 6.14
N ARG A 149 11.12 -0.20 6.54
CA ARG A 149 10.87 1.23 6.70
C ARG A 149 10.87 1.87 5.31
N GLY A 150 10.06 2.90 5.12
CA GLY A 150 10.13 3.72 3.92
C GLY A 150 9.22 4.92 4.00
N GLU A 151 8.05 4.83 3.35
CA GLU A 151 6.99 5.83 3.50
C GLU A 151 6.60 5.99 4.98
N THR A 152 6.55 4.88 5.72
CA THR A 152 6.38 4.84 7.17
C THR A 152 7.34 3.90 7.89
N ASP A 153 7.37 3.98 9.23
CA ASP A 153 8.13 3.08 10.11
C ASP A 153 7.42 1.73 10.39
N ASP A 154 6.20 1.55 9.89
CA ASP A 154 5.36 0.36 10.08
C ASP A 154 5.03 -0.37 8.77
N HIS A 155 5.74 -0.04 7.69
CA HIS A 155 5.41 -0.52 6.36
C HIS A 155 5.74 -2.01 6.17
N THR A 156 4.91 -2.69 5.38
CA THR A 156 4.97 -4.08 4.98
C THR A 156 4.72 -4.19 3.48
N TRP A 157 5.59 -4.91 2.77
CA TRP A 157 5.29 -5.44 1.45
C TRP A 157 4.99 -6.94 1.52
N ILE A 158 4.17 -7.41 0.59
CA ILE A 158 3.58 -8.76 0.61
C ILE A 158 3.95 -9.47 -0.69
N TRP A 159 4.42 -10.70 -0.57
CA TRP A 159 4.85 -11.52 -1.69
C TRP A 159 4.10 -12.85 -1.73
N TRP A 160 3.49 -13.14 -2.88
CA TRP A 160 2.91 -14.44 -3.19
C TRP A 160 3.80 -15.14 -4.23
N ALA A 161 4.65 -16.06 -3.76
CA ALA A 161 5.68 -16.68 -4.59
C ALA A 161 5.10 -17.52 -5.73
N GLU A 162 4.09 -18.33 -5.42
CA GLU A 162 3.45 -19.27 -6.34
C GLU A 162 2.80 -18.54 -7.52
N ARG A 163 2.25 -17.34 -7.29
CA ARG A 163 1.58 -16.52 -8.32
C ARG A 163 2.46 -15.38 -8.85
N ARG A 164 3.65 -15.18 -8.29
CA ARG A 164 4.58 -14.08 -8.60
C ARG A 164 3.96 -12.69 -8.49
N ILE A 165 3.10 -12.49 -7.49
CA ILE A 165 2.40 -11.23 -7.22
C ILE A 165 3.03 -10.51 -6.03
N LEU A 166 3.28 -9.22 -6.19
CA LEU A 166 3.85 -8.34 -5.17
C LEU A 166 2.86 -7.22 -4.84
N TRP A 167 2.52 -7.05 -3.56
CA TRP A 167 1.85 -5.84 -3.05
C TRP A 167 2.87 -4.98 -2.32
N THR A 168 3.04 -3.75 -2.77
CA THR A 168 4.09 -2.86 -2.24
C THR A 168 3.58 -1.90 -1.17
N GLY A 169 2.26 -1.81 -0.98
CA GLY A 169 1.65 -0.63 -0.35
C GLY A 169 2.25 0.66 -0.90
N ASP A 170 2.38 1.67 -0.06
CA ASP A 170 2.99 2.95 -0.43
C ASP A 170 4.52 2.92 -0.61
N GLN A 171 5.20 1.77 -0.51
CA GLN A 171 6.60 1.70 -0.97
C GLN A 171 6.69 1.95 -2.48
N PHE A 172 5.64 1.66 -3.25
CA PHE A 172 5.55 2.10 -4.64
C PHE A 172 4.17 2.66 -4.95
N ILE A 173 4.18 3.84 -5.56
CA ILE A 173 3.02 4.55 -6.11
C ILE A 173 3.46 5.22 -7.43
N TRP A 174 2.52 5.58 -8.29
CA TRP A 174 2.79 6.15 -9.62
C TRP A 174 3.35 7.59 -9.64
N VAL A 175 3.95 8.04 -8.54
CA VAL A 175 4.62 9.34 -8.45
C VAL A 175 5.94 9.23 -7.70
N ALA A 176 6.78 10.24 -7.88
CA ALA A 176 8.05 10.34 -7.19
C ALA A 176 7.87 10.20 -5.66
N PRO A 177 8.62 9.29 -5.01
CA PRO A 177 8.61 9.14 -3.56
C PRO A 177 8.84 10.48 -2.86
N ASN A 178 7.90 10.85 -2.00
CA ASN A 178 8.01 12.02 -1.15
C ASN A 178 8.70 11.61 0.16
N ALA A 179 10.02 11.76 0.27
CA ALA A 179 10.75 11.33 1.46
C ALA A 179 10.68 12.32 2.64
N GLY A 180 9.88 13.40 2.55
CA GLY A 180 9.68 14.34 3.64
C GLY A 180 8.92 15.58 3.22
N THR A 181 8.08 16.12 4.11
CA THR A 181 7.45 17.43 3.93
C THR A 181 7.59 18.26 5.19
N PRO A 182 7.59 19.61 5.12
CA PRO A 182 7.76 20.47 6.28
C PRO A 182 6.69 20.30 7.37
N GLN A 183 5.55 19.70 7.05
CA GLN A 183 4.39 19.56 7.95
C GLN A 183 4.12 18.11 8.38
N LYS A 184 4.89 17.13 7.89
CA LYS A 184 4.72 15.71 8.23
C LYS A 184 6.02 15.15 8.79
N VAL A 185 5.92 13.94 9.34
CA VAL A 185 7.08 13.22 9.87
C VAL A 185 8.09 12.96 8.76
N GLN A 186 9.38 13.03 9.11
CA GLN A 186 10.47 12.63 8.23
C GLN A 186 10.34 11.14 7.89
N ARG A 187 10.59 10.78 6.63
CA ARG A 187 10.51 9.41 6.12
C ARG A 187 11.91 8.82 5.87
N TYR A 188 11.97 7.57 5.46
CA TYR A 188 13.18 6.73 5.50
C TYR A 188 13.74 6.47 4.09
N ALA A 189 14.34 7.47 3.45
CA ALA A 189 14.74 7.37 2.04
C ALA A 189 15.67 6.18 1.74
N GLY A 190 16.70 5.96 2.55
CA GLY A 190 17.66 4.87 2.37
C GLY A 190 17.04 3.49 2.58
N GLU A 191 16.30 3.30 3.69
CA GLU A 191 15.59 2.03 3.92
C GLU A 191 14.49 1.77 2.89
N TRP A 192 13.84 2.83 2.40
CA TRP A 192 12.85 2.74 1.33
C TRP A 192 13.49 2.21 0.04
N ALA A 193 14.61 2.80 -0.39
CA ALA A 193 15.34 2.33 -1.57
C ALA A 193 15.76 0.86 -1.42
N ALA A 194 16.32 0.49 -0.26
CA ALA A 194 16.69 -0.89 0.02
C ALA A 194 15.48 -1.84 -0.09
N SER A 195 14.32 -1.45 0.43
CA SER A 195 13.09 -2.25 0.31
C SER A 195 12.64 -2.48 -1.13
N LEU A 196 12.79 -1.47 -2.00
CA LEU A 196 12.46 -1.57 -3.42
C LEU A 196 13.42 -2.52 -4.15
N ARG A 197 14.72 -2.49 -3.80
CA ARG A 197 15.72 -3.45 -4.31
C ARG A 197 15.42 -4.87 -3.84
N ASP A 198 15.00 -5.06 -2.60
CA ASP A 198 14.60 -6.38 -2.08
C ASP A 198 13.37 -6.94 -2.80
N MET A 199 12.37 -6.10 -3.08
CA MET A 199 11.20 -6.44 -3.87
C MET A 199 11.58 -6.82 -5.31
N ARG A 200 12.50 -6.06 -5.92
CA ARG A 200 13.02 -6.29 -7.27
C ARG A 200 13.68 -7.67 -7.42
N MET A 201 14.35 -8.15 -6.38
CA MET A 201 14.97 -9.47 -6.35
C MET A 201 13.98 -10.65 -6.31
N ARG A 202 12.70 -10.39 -6.01
CA ARG A 202 11.64 -11.42 -6.09
C ARG A 202 11.17 -11.68 -7.53
N GLU A 203 11.59 -10.83 -8.46
CA GLU A 203 11.22 -10.87 -9.87
C GLU A 203 9.69 -10.97 -10.12
N PRO A 204 8.86 -10.15 -9.46
CA PRO A 204 7.41 -10.14 -9.64
C PRO A 204 6.99 -10.02 -11.12
N GLU A 205 5.90 -10.68 -11.47
CA GLU A 205 5.25 -10.55 -12.78
C GLU A 205 4.05 -9.60 -12.73
N LEU A 206 3.49 -9.41 -11.54
CA LEU A 206 2.45 -8.45 -11.26
C LEU A 206 2.81 -7.67 -9.98
N LEU A 207 2.82 -6.34 -10.09
CA LEU A 207 2.94 -5.44 -8.95
C LEU A 207 1.62 -4.73 -8.73
N ILE A 208 1.11 -4.83 -7.50
CA ILE A 208 -0.06 -4.10 -7.01
C ILE A 208 0.42 -2.98 -6.09
N PRO A 209 0.34 -1.70 -6.53
CA PRO A 209 0.83 -0.57 -5.75
C PRO A 209 -0.15 -0.18 -4.65
N GLY A 210 0.29 0.65 -3.70
CA GLY A 210 -0.62 1.25 -2.70
C GLY A 210 -1.67 2.17 -3.34
N HIS A 211 -1.28 2.88 -4.40
CA HIS A 211 -2.13 3.82 -5.15
C HIS A 211 -1.89 3.71 -6.65
N GLY A 212 -2.94 3.96 -7.44
CA GLY A 212 -2.92 3.91 -8.90
C GLY A 212 -3.19 2.51 -9.46
N VAL A 213 -2.76 2.24 -10.70
CA VAL A 213 -3.05 0.99 -11.41
C VAL A 213 -1.97 -0.08 -11.22
N PRO A 214 -2.29 -1.37 -11.39
CA PRO A 214 -1.29 -2.44 -11.35
C PRO A 214 -0.23 -2.29 -12.46
N ILE A 215 0.96 -2.84 -12.24
CA ILE A 215 2.01 -2.95 -13.27
C ILE A 215 2.16 -4.42 -13.65
N VAL A 216 1.93 -4.72 -14.93
CA VAL A 216 1.96 -6.07 -15.48
C VAL A 216 3.23 -6.28 -16.29
N GLY A 217 3.91 -7.39 -16.05
CA GLY A 217 5.08 -7.85 -16.80
C GLY A 217 6.40 -7.58 -16.08
N ARG A 218 7.23 -8.63 -15.99
CA ARG A 218 8.50 -8.62 -15.23
C ARG A 218 9.42 -7.45 -15.55
N ALA A 219 9.60 -7.12 -16.82
CA ALA A 219 10.47 -6.02 -17.25
C ALA A 219 9.97 -4.66 -16.77
N ARG A 220 8.66 -4.44 -16.81
CA ARG A 220 8.04 -3.19 -16.38
C ARG A 220 8.06 -3.05 -14.86
N VAL A 221 7.76 -4.14 -14.15
CA VAL A 221 7.87 -4.15 -12.70
C VAL A 221 9.32 -3.90 -12.26
N ALA A 222 10.28 -4.53 -12.93
CA ALA A 222 11.70 -4.31 -12.68
C ALA A 222 12.07 -2.83 -12.84
N GLN A 223 11.73 -2.23 -13.99
CA GLN A 223 11.98 -0.82 -14.25
C GLN A 223 11.34 0.08 -13.18
N ALA A 224 10.08 -0.14 -12.83
CA ALA A 224 9.38 0.69 -11.85
C ALA A 224 10.05 0.67 -10.47
N LEU A 225 10.45 -0.51 -9.98
CA LEU A 225 11.14 -0.67 -8.71
C LEU A 225 12.56 -0.08 -8.75
N ASP A 226 13.28 -0.30 -9.84
CA ASP A 226 14.66 0.17 -10.01
C ASP A 226 14.72 1.71 -10.13
N ASP A 227 13.82 2.33 -10.92
CA ASP A 227 13.72 3.78 -11.09
C ASP A 227 13.35 4.48 -9.78
N ALA A 228 12.41 3.91 -9.02
CA ALA A 228 11.99 4.46 -7.73
C ALA A 228 13.11 4.37 -6.66
N ALA A 229 13.84 3.25 -6.64
CA ALA A 229 14.99 3.08 -5.76
C ALA A 229 16.13 4.05 -6.12
N GLU A 230 16.47 4.16 -7.41
CA GLU A 230 17.51 5.08 -7.88
C GLU A 230 17.17 6.54 -7.57
N TRP A 231 15.90 6.93 -7.68
CA TRP A 231 15.44 8.26 -7.30
C TRP A 231 15.75 8.58 -5.84
N LEU A 232 15.39 7.67 -4.93
CA LEU A 232 15.61 7.82 -3.49
C LEU A 232 17.12 7.85 -3.15
N GLU A 233 17.88 6.90 -3.68
CA GLU A 233 19.35 6.81 -3.52
C GLU A 233 20.03 8.09 -4.02
N THR A 234 19.57 8.63 -5.15
CA THR A 234 20.11 9.87 -5.73
C THR A 234 19.80 11.07 -4.85
N ARG A 235 18.56 11.20 -4.35
CA ARG A 235 18.20 12.30 -3.44
C ARG A 235 19.00 12.25 -2.14
N GLU A 236 19.19 11.08 -1.57
CA GLU A 236 20.01 10.93 -0.36
C GLU A 236 21.48 11.29 -0.62
N ARG A 237 22.08 10.74 -1.69
CA ARG A 237 23.47 11.00 -2.08
C ARG A 237 23.72 12.48 -2.33
N GLU A 238 22.87 13.13 -3.11
CA GLU A 238 23.00 14.56 -3.41
C GLU A 238 22.87 15.42 -2.15
N THR A 239 21.92 15.10 -1.27
CA THR A 239 21.72 15.82 -0.01
C THR A 239 22.97 15.74 0.87
N ARG A 240 23.57 14.55 0.99
CA ARG A 240 24.80 14.35 1.77
C ARG A 240 26.02 15.05 1.17
N SER A 241 26.10 15.13 -0.16
CA SER A 241 27.24 15.76 -0.86
C SER A 241 27.27 17.30 -0.77
N ARG A 242 26.17 17.92 -0.33
CA ARG A 242 26.01 19.38 -0.23
C ARG A 242 26.18 19.90 1.20
N ALA A 243 26.42 19.02 2.16
CA ALA A 243 26.71 19.34 3.56
C ALA A 243 28.22 19.42 3.79
#